data_AF-A0A9E3K6R6-F1
#
_entry.id   AF-A0A9E3K6R6-F1
#
_cell.length_a   1.000
_cell.length_b   1.000
_cell.length_c   1.000
_cell.angle_alpha   90.00
_cell.angle_beta   90.00
_cell.angle_gamma   90.00
#
_symmetry.space_group_name_H-M   'P 1'
#
loop_
_entity.id
_entity.type
_entity.pdbx_description
1 polymer ?
#
loop_
_entity_poly.entity_id
_entity_poly.type
_entity_poly.pdbx_seq_one_letter_code
_entity_poly.pdbx_strand_id
1 'polypeptide(L)'
;LHSPFGTVILSTVPREQVRKLVHRLNAESAPEARVHFEDLIIELDKIRSRGYALSELAPGLSGLAVLLPQRYDAEQLSIGLICPTDRLRDREEQCARQVRDAISEARARACRSINSAGSEIAVRNRSQAAA
;
A
#
# COMPACT_ATOMS: atom_id res chain seq x y z
N LEU A 1 -13.53 9.16 2.14
CA LEU A 1 -12.20 8.59 1.77
C LEU A 1 -11.17 9.08 2.78
N HIS A 2 -11.07 8.44 3.94
CA HIS A 2 -10.27 8.97 5.07
C HIS A 2 -9.21 8.01 5.61
N SER A 3 -9.14 6.79 5.07
CA SER A 3 -8.13 5.81 5.45
C SER A 3 -6.86 6.00 4.59
N PRO A 4 -5.66 6.06 5.20
CA PRO A 4 -4.42 6.18 4.45
C PRO A 4 -4.16 4.91 3.62
N PHE A 5 -4.61 3.75 4.11
CA PHE A 5 -4.51 2.45 3.43
C PHE A 5 -5.34 2.43 2.14
N GLY A 6 -6.61 2.83 2.21
CA GLY A 6 -7.46 2.90 1.02
C GLY A 6 -6.96 3.95 0.02
N THR A 7 -6.48 5.09 0.52
CA THR A 7 -6.01 6.19 -0.33
C THR A 7 -4.72 5.83 -1.06
N VAL A 8 -3.78 5.11 -0.40
CA VAL A 8 -2.57 4.66 -1.08
C VAL A 8 -2.89 3.63 -2.16
N ILE A 9 -3.84 2.71 -1.95
CA ILE A 9 -4.30 1.79 -2.99
C ILE A 9 -4.97 2.56 -4.14
N LEU A 10 -5.84 3.52 -3.83
CA LEU A 10 -6.51 4.33 -4.85
C LEU A 10 -5.51 5.12 -5.72
N SER A 11 -4.32 5.41 -5.21
CA SER A 11 -3.26 6.06 -6.00
C SER A 11 -2.77 5.19 -7.18
N THR A 12 -2.97 3.88 -7.17
CA THR A 12 -2.62 3.00 -8.32
C THR A 12 -3.70 2.99 -9.40
N VAL A 13 -4.88 3.52 -9.11
CA VAL A 13 -6.04 3.51 -10.02
C VAL A 13 -5.92 4.65 -11.05
N PRO A 14 -6.17 4.40 -12.35
CA PRO A 14 -6.15 5.43 -13.37
C PRO A 14 -7.14 6.57 -13.09
N ARG A 15 -6.74 7.81 -13.42
CA ARG A 15 -7.51 9.04 -13.14
C ARG A 15 -8.97 8.96 -13.63
N GLU A 16 -9.21 8.40 -14.81
CA GLU A 16 -10.55 8.22 -15.37
C GLU A 16 -11.42 7.25 -14.54
N GLN A 17 -10.82 6.20 -13.99
CA GLN A 17 -11.52 5.26 -13.11
C GLN A 17 -11.81 5.90 -11.75
N VAL A 18 -10.85 6.65 -11.18
CA VAL A 18 -11.06 7.43 -9.95
C VAL A 18 -12.22 8.41 -10.12
N ARG A 19 -12.32 9.11 -11.26
CA ARG A 19 -13.44 10.02 -11.54
C ARG A 19 -14.79 9.32 -11.50
N LYS A 20 -14.91 8.13 -12.11
CA LYS A 20 -16.13 7.32 -12.09
C LYS A 20 -16.48 6.87 -10.66
N LEU A 21 -15.48 6.44 -9.89
CA LEU A 21 -15.67 6.03 -8.50
C LEU A 21 -16.17 7.17 -7.63
N VAL A 22 -15.55 8.36 -7.73
CA VAL A 22 -15.97 9.55 -6.98
C VAL A 22 -17.38 9.97 -7.35
N HIS A 23 -17.72 9.98 -8.64
CA HIS A 23 -19.06 10.33 -9.10
C HIS A 23 -20.12 9.40 -8.51
N ARG A 24 -19.89 8.08 -8.57
CA ARG A 24 -20.78 7.08 -7.97
C ARG A 24 -20.90 7.24 -6.45
N LEU A 25 -19.77 7.39 -5.76
CA LEU A 25 -19.73 7.56 -4.29
C LEU A 25 -20.52 8.81 -3.87
N ASN A 26 -20.34 9.92 -4.59
CA ASN A 26 -21.01 11.18 -4.27
C ASN A 26 -22.53 11.14 -4.54
N ALA A 27 -22.99 10.33 -5.50
CA ALA A 27 -24.40 10.13 -5.77
C ALA A 27 -25.13 9.43 -4.60
N GLU A 28 -24.42 8.56 -3.89
CA GLU A 28 -24.92 7.79 -2.73
C GLU A 28 -24.67 8.49 -1.38
N SER A 29 -23.95 9.63 -1.37
CA SER A 29 -23.49 10.31 -0.15
C SER A 29 -24.28 11.57 0.18
N ALA A 30 -24.44 11.84 1.48
CA ALA A 30 -24.92 13.13 1.98
C ALA A 30 -23.99 14.26 1.52
N PRO A 31 -24.49 15.49 1.31
CA PRO A 31 -23.70 16.62 0.79
C PRO A 31 -22.38 16.86 1.53
N GLU A 32 -22.37 16.67 2.85
CA GLU A 32 -21.24 16.91 3.74
C GLU A 32 -20.15 15.83 3.63
N ALA A 33 -20.51 14.65 3.11
CA ALA A 33 -19.61 13.52 2.92
C ALA A 33 -19.08 13.41 1.46
N ARG A 34 -19.47 14.33 0.58
CA ARG A 34 -19.04 14.32 -0.82
C ARG A 34 -17.56 14.65 -0.94
N VAL A 35 -16.90 13.96 -1.86
CA VAL A 35 -15.49 14.13 -2.16
C VAL A 35 -15.32 14.93 -3.45
N HIS A 36 -14.57 16.03 -3.40
CA HIS A 36 -14.21 16.78 -4.60
C HIS A 36 -13.12 16.06 -5.38
N PHE A 37 -13.38 15.79 -6.66
CA PHE A 37 -12.46 15.02 -7.50
C PHE A 37 -11.11 15.72 -7.69
N GLU A 38 -11.10 17.04 -7.88
CA GLU A 38 -9.86 17.80 -8.10
C GLU A 38 -8.97 17.83 -6.86
N ASP A 39 -9.55 17.92 -5.66
CA ASP A 39 -8.78 17.85 -4.41
C ASP A 39 -8.20 16.45 -4.20
N LEU A 40 -9.03 15.42 -4.45
CA LEU A 40 -8.61 14.03 -4.31
C LEU A 40 -7.44 13.72 -5.23
N ILE A 41 -7.51 14.11 -6.50
CA ILE A 41 -6.48 13.71 -7.47
C ILE A 41 -5.15 14.42 -7.21
N ILE A 42 -5.17 15.67 -6.74
CA ILE A 42 -3.98 16.37 -6.26
C ILE A 42 -3.32 15.58 -5.12
N GLU A 43 -4.11 15.08 -4.17
CA GLU A 43 -3.59 14.27 -3.07
C GLU A 43 -3.04 12.92 -3.56
N LEU A 44 -3.73 12.26 -4.49
CA LEU A 44 -3.23 11.01 -5.09
C LEU A 44 -1.91 11.22 -5.86
N ASP A 45 -1.74 12.35 -6.56
CA ASP A 45 -0.50 12.69 -7.26
C ASP A 45 0.65 12.93 -6.27
N LYS A 46 0.40 13.60 -5.14
CA LYS A 46 1.37 13.72 -4.05
C LYS A 46 1.76 12.35 -3.49
N ILE A 47 0.78 11.48 -3.27
CA ILE A 47 1.01 10.11 -2.78
C ILE A 47 1.87 9.31 -3.76
N ARG A 48 1.61 9.40 -5.07
CA ARG A 48 2.43 8.76 -6.11
C ARG A 48 3.87 9.27 -6.08
N SER A 49 4.06 10.58 -5.91
CA SER A 49 5.38 11.19 -5.86
C SER A 49 6.18 10.81 -4.61
N ARG A 50 5.56 10.82 -3.42
CA ARG A 50 6.26 10.54 -2.14
C ARG A 50 6.28 9.06 -1.78
N GLY A 51 5.38 8.26 -2.36
CA GLY A 51 5.26 6.82 -2.17
C GLY A 51 4.63 6.38 -0.84
N TYR A 52 3.88 7.25 -0.16
CA TYR A 52 3.09 6.94 1.04
C TYR A 52 1.87 7.86 1.14
N ALA A 53 0.86 7.43 1.90
CA ALA A 53 -0.29 8.22 2.30
C ALA A 53 -0.26 8.46 3.81
N LEU A 54 -0.76 9.61 4.22
CA LEU A 54 -0.91 10.03 5.61
C LEU A 54 -2.32 10.56 5.81
N SER A 55 -3.02 10.10 6.85
CA SER A 55 -4.25 10.73 7.28
C SER A 55 -4.52 10.51 8.77
N GLU A 56 -5.27 11.43 9.35
CA GLU A 56 -5.83 11.27 10.69
C GLU A 56 -6.98 10.26 10.65
N LEU A 57 -6.93 9.27 11.53
CA LEU A 57 -7.93 8.20 11.64
C LEU A 57 -8.95 8.50 12.74
N ALA A 58 -8.49 9.17 13.80
CA ALA A 58 -9.28 9.64 14.93
C ALA A 58 -8.52 10.81 15.59
N PRO A 59 -9.18 11.66 16.41
CA PRO A 59 -8.51 12.77 17.09
C PRO A 59 -7.23 12.33 17.81
N GLY A 60 -6.09 12.85 17.37
CA GLY A 60 -4.77 12.55 17.96
C GLY A 60 -4.14 11.22 17.51
N LEU A 61 -4.77 10.49 16.58
CA LEU A 61 -4.29 9.24 16.03
C LEU A 61 -4.22 9.29 14.50
N SER A 62 -3.02 9.12 13.95
CA SER A 62 -2.79 9.16 12.50
C SER A 62 -2.20 7.86 11.98
N GLY A 63 -2.52 7.55 10.74
CA GLY A 63 -1.98 6.42 10.02
C GLY A 63 -1.04 6.85 8.89
N LEU A 64 -0.02 6.04 8.65
CA LEU A 64 0.84 6.12 7.47
C LEU A 64 0.79 4.78 6.74
N ALA A 65 0.56 4.82 5.43
CA ALA A 65 0.48 3.62 4.60
C ALA A 65 1.35 3.72 3.35
N VAL A 66 1.95 2.60 2.96
CA VAL A 66 2.72 2.42 1.72
C VAL A 66 2.14 1.26 0.91
N LEU A 67 2.41 1.26 -0.39
CA LEU A 67 2.12 0.11 -1.24
C LEU A 67 3.08 -1.02 -0.94
N LEU A 68 2.54 -2.23 -0.80
CA LEU A 68 3.34 -3.44 -0.80
C LEU A 68 3.69 -3.78 -2.25
N PRO A 69 4.97 -3.95 -2.62
CA PRO A 69 5.33 -4.30 -3.99
C PRO A 69 4.84 -5.70 -4.35
N GLN A 70 4.01 -5.79 -5.38
CA GLN A 70 3.38 -7.03 -5.83
C GLN A 70 3.92 -7.48 -7.20
N ARG A 71 3.65 -8.75 -7.56
CA ARG A 71 3.89 -9.27 -8.91
C ARG A 71 2.85 -8.72 -9.90
N TYR A 72 3.17 -8.82 -11.18
CA TYR A 72 2.38 -8.28 -12.29
C TYR A 72 1.14 -9.15 -12.57
N ASP A 73 0.21 -9.21 -11.61
CA ASP A 73 -1.05 -9.99 -11.61
C ASP A 73 -1.66 -10.12 -10.20
N ALA A 74 -0.86 -9.89 -9.16
CA ALA A 74 -1.32 -10.01 -7.78
C ALA A 74 -2.14 -8.78 -7.33
N GLU A 75 -3.06 -9.03 -6.41
CA GLU A 75 -3.88 -7.99 -5.79
C GLU A 75 -3.01 -6.94 -5.09
N GLN A 76 -3.28 -5.66 -5.33
CA GLN A 76 -2.50 -4.57 -4.74
C GLN A 76 -2.82 -4.45 -3.25
N LEU A 77 -1.80 -4.68 -2.43
CA LEU A 77 -1.90 -4.53 -0.98
C LEU A 77 -1.23 -3.24 -0.50
N SER A 78 -1.70 -2.75 0.64
CA SER A 78 -1.06 -1.68 1.40
C SER A 78 -0.72 -2.16 2.80
N ILE A 79 0.39 -1.68 3.35
CA ILE A 79 0.78 -1.89 4.74
C ILE A 79 1.18 -0.56 5.35
N GLY A 80 1.05 -0.44 6.66
CA GLY A 80 1.24 0.82 7.34
C GLY A 80 1.27 0.67 8.84
N LEU A 81 1.40 1.81 9.51
CA LEU A 81 1.41 1.93 10.95
C LEU A 81 0.42 3.00 11.40
N ILE A 82 -0.05 2.84 12.62
CA ILE A 82 -0.97 3.77 13.28
C ILE A 82 -0.27 4.22 14.57
N CYS A 83 -0.18 5.53 14.80
CA CYS A 83 0.50 6.07 15.97
C CYS A 83 -0.01 7.48 16.32
N PRO A 84 0.33 8.02 17.50
CA PRO A 84 -0.08 9.36 17.89
C PRO A 84 0.32 10.40 16.84
N THR A 85 -0.60 11.31 16.50
CA THR A 85 -0.44 12.28 15.41
C THR A 85 0.85 13.08 15.52
N ASP A 86 1.19 13.57 16.72
CA ASP A 86 2.39 14.38 16.94
C ASP A 86 3.66 13.60 16.63
N ARG A 87 3.70 12.31 16.98
CA ARG A 87 4.86 11.45 16.69
C ARG A 87 5.03 11.19 15.21
N LEU A 88 3.93 11.08 14.48
CA LEU A 88 3.96 10.80 13.04
C LEU A 88 4.34 12.04 12.24
N ARG A 89 3.78 13.21 12.61
CA ARG A 89 4.00 14.48 11.90
C ARG A 89 5.48 14.87 11.90
N ASP A 90 6.17 14.70 13.01
CA ASP A 90 7.60 15.06 13.13
C ASP A 90 8.53 14.07 12.42
N ARG A 91 8.03 12.90 12.02
CA ARG A 91 8.84 11.76 11.58
C ARG A 91 8.28 11.04 10.34
N GLU A 92 7.43 11.68 9.54
CA GLU A 92 6.68 10.97 8.49
C GLU A 92 7.59 10.23 7.52
N GLU A 93 8.66 10.88 7.05
CA GLU A 93 9.62 10.29 6.12
C GLU A 93 10.45 9.17 6.77
N GLN A 94 10.77 9.32 8.06
CA GLN A 94 11.47 8.29 8.80
C GLN A 94 10.60 7.04 8.97
N CYS A 95 9.33 7.23 9.35
CA CYS A 95 8.35 6.16 9.46
C CYS A 95 8.12 5.46 8.11
N ALA A 96 7.94 6.23 7.03
CA ALA A 96 7.81 5.69 5.68
C ALA A 96 9.03 4.85 5.27
N ARG A 97 10.25 5.33 5.55
CA ARG A 97 11.49 4.58 5.31
C ARG A 97 11.53 3.28 6.10
N GLN A 98 11.26 3.32 7.41
CA GLN A 98 11.24 2.12 8.26
C GLN A 98 10.29 1.05 7.75
N VAL A 99 9.09 1.44 7.32
CA VAL A 99 8.12 0.49 6.75
C VAL A 99 8.65 -0.12 5.45
N ARG A 100 9.24 0.69 4.56
CA ARG A 100 9.82 0.20 3.29
C ARG A 100 11.01 -0.72 3.49
N ASP A 101 11.86 -0.43 4.47
CA ASP A 101 13.01 -1.26 4.81
C ASP A 101 12.54 -2.62 5.33
N ALA A 102 11.56 -2.62 6.24
CA ALA A 102 10.95 -3.85 6.75
C ALA A 102 10.29 -4.69 5.63
N ILE A 103 9.59 -4.05 4.69
CA ILE A 103 9.03 -4.72 3.50
C ILE A 103 10.15 -5.35 2.68
N SER A 104 11.22 -4.60 2.40
CA SER A 104 12.34 -5.04 1.57
C SER A 104 13.04 -6.26 2.19
N GLU A 105 13.27 -6.21 3.50
CA GLU A 105 13.85 -7.31 4.26
C GLU A 105 12.93 -8.55 4.27
N ALA A 106 11.64 -8.37 4.53
CA ALA A 106 10.66 -9.44 4.53
C ALA A 106 10.57 -10.13 3.15
N ARG A 107 10.57 -9.35 2.06
CA ARG A 107 10.60 -9.88 0.69
C ARG A 107 11.89 -10.65 0.41
N ALA A 108 13.04 -10.12 0.82
CA ALA A 108 14.32 -10.80 0.62
C ALA A 108 14.36 -12.15 1.38
N ARG A 109 13.81 -12.20 2.59
CA ARG A 109 13.65 -13.47 3.34
C ARG A 109 12.71 -14.45 2.65
N ALA A 110 11.55 -13.98 2.18
CA ALA A 110 10.59 -14.82 1.46
C ALA A 110 11.18 -15.41 0.17
N CYS A 111 11.91 -14.63 -0.63
CA CYS A 111 12.60 -15.13 -1.82
C CYS A 111 13.64 -16.21 -1.51
N ARG A 112 14.40 -16.07 -0.41
CA ARG A 112 15.37 -17.09 0.01
C ARG A 112 14.70 -18.41 0.39
N SER A 113 13.59 -18.34 1.13
CA SER A 113 12.82 -19.53 1.54
C SER A 113 12.22 -20.29 0.34
N ILE A 114 11.68 -19.55 -0.65
CA ILE A 114 11.14 -20.14 -1.88
C ILE A 114 12.26 -20.83 -2.69
N ASN A 115 13.44 -20.21 -2.78
CA ASN A 115 14.57 -20.79 -3.50
C ASN A 115 15.14 -22.04 -2.82
N SER A 116 15.19 -22.09 -1.49
CA SER A 116 15.60 -23.31 -0.77
C SER A 116 14.61 -24.46 -1.00
N ALA A 117 13.30 -24.19 -0.94
CA ALA A 117 12.28 -25.21 -1.20
C ALA A 117 12.28 -25.70 -2.66
N GLY A 118 12.50 -24.80 -3.63
CA GLY A 118 12.65 -25.17 -5.05
C GLY A 118 13.88 -26.04 -5.33
N SER A 119 14.98 -25.82 -4.60
CA SER A 119 16.19 -26.64 -4.73
C SER A 119 16.03 -28.05 -4.17
N GLU A 120 15.30 -28.23 -3.07
CA GLU A 120 15.01 -29.56 -2.50
C GLU A 120 14.13 -30.42 -3.41
N ILE A 121 13.15 -29.80 -4.08
CA ILE A 121 12.29 -30.49 -5.07
C ILE A 121 13.11 -30.90 -6.31
N ALA A 122 13.99 -30.03 -6.79
CA ALA A 122 14.85 -30.32 -7.95
C ALA A 122 15.88 -31.43 -7.67
N VAL A 123 16.42 -31.53 -6.45
CA VAL A 123 17.34 -32.60 -6.04
C VAL A 123 16.62 -33.95 -5.94
N ARG A 124 15.40 -33.99 -5.38
CA ARG A 124 14.59 -35.22 -5.29
C ARG A 124 14.24 -35.81 -6.66
N ASN A 125 13.92 -34.98 -7.65
CA ASN A 125 13.58 -35.46 -8.99
C ASN A 125 14.78 -36.04 -9.75
N ARG A 126 16.02 -35.58 -9.48
CA ARG A 126 17.23 -36.18 -10.09
C ARG A 126 17.60 -37.53 -9.49
N SER A 127 17.29 -37.77 -8.21
CA SER A 127 17.51 -39.08 -7.58
C SER A 127 16.50 -40.15 -8.02
N GLN A 128 15.31 -39.77 -8.51
CA GLN A 128 14.31 -40.71 -9.01
C GLN A 128 14.48 -41.04 -10.51
N ALA A 129 15.18 -40.21 -11.28
CA ALA A 129 15.44 -40.45 -12.71
C ALA A 129 16.71 -41.30 -12.96
N ALA A 130 17.44 -41.68 -11.92
CA ALA A 130 18.68 -42.47 -11.99
C ALA A 130 18.53 -43.90 -11.42
N ALA A 131 17.28 -44.35 -11.20
CA ALA A 131 16.92 -45.71 -10.80
C ALA A 131 16.03 -46.33 -11.90
#